data_AF-A0A2D4LPD6-F1
#
_entry.id   AF-A0A2D4LPD6-F1
#
_cell.length_a   1.000
_cell.length_b   1.000
_cell.length_c   1.000
_cell.angle_alpha   90.00
_cell.angle_beta   90.00
_cell.angle_gamma   90.00
#
_symmetry.space_group_name_H-M   'P 1'
#
loop_
_entity.id
_entity.type
_entity.pdbx_description
1 polymer ?
#
loop_
_entity_poly.entity_id
_entity_poly.type
_entity_poly.pdbx_seq_one_letter_code
_entity_poly.pdbx_strand_id
1 'polypeptide(L)'
;MFFQILEKQWVSTSQALFPSRLDKRIYNIDAEYAKKLAIPCVDEPVAALVSQTPSSAEPEEALKPEDKRLEMALRRAHQADAWAIRASTTASFFARASLRWLCHLGEIIPPDNLRAHQDLA
;
A
#
# COMPACT_ATOMS: atom_id res chain seq x y z
N MET A 1 15.38 -15.22 3.96
CA MET A 1 14.82 -14.35 2.90
C MET A 1 14.14 -13.11 3.47
N PHE A 2 13.06 -13.22 4.28
CA PHE A 2 12.35 -12.05 4.81
C PHE A 2 13.24 -11.07 5.59
N PHE A 3 13.95 -11.55 6.63
CA PHE A 3 14.82 -10.70 7.46
C PHE A 3 15.95 -10.02 6.67
N GLN A 4 16.48 -10.66 5.62
CA GLN A 4 17.50 -10.07 4.75
C GLN A 4 16.94 -8.93 3.89
N ILE A 5 15.70 -9.05 3.41
CA ILE A 5 15.03 -7.97 2.66
C ILE A 5 14.77 -6.80 3.62
N LEU A 6 14.32 -7.13 4.82
CA LEU A 6 13.99 -6.19 5.88
C LEU A 6 15.23 -5.38 6.33
N GLU A 7 16.36 -6.04 6.56
CA GLU A 7 17.65 -5.37 6.81
C GLU A 7 18.05 -4.42 5.69
N LYS A 8 17.92 -4.85 4.42
CA LYS A 8 18.22 -3.98 3.25
C LYS A 8 17.35 -2.73 3.22
N GLN A 9 16.08 -2.83 3.56
CA GLN A 9 15.16 -1.68 3.63
C GLN A 9 15.52 -0.75 4.79
N TRP A 10 15.94 -1.30 5.93
CA TRP A 10 16.35 -0.50 7.10
C TRP A 10 17.65 0.27 6.87
N VAL A 11 18.57 -0.25 6.05
CA VAL A 11 19.83 0.42 5.70
C VAL A 11 19.61 1.62 4.75
N SER A 12 18.53 1.64 3.97
CA SER A 12 18.19 2.74 3.06
C SER A 12 16.71 3.12 3.16
N THR A 13 16.35 3.82 4.24
CA THR A 13 15.00 4.36 4.44
C THR A 13 14.69 5.57 3.54
N SER A 14 15.68 6.08 2.80
CA SER A 14 15.55 7.23 1.90
C SER A 14 15.10 6.87 0.49
N GLN A 15 15.15 5.59 0.09
CA GLN A 15 14.66 5.17 -1.21
C GLN A 15 13.14 5.17 -1.23
N ALA A 16 12.57 6.15 -1.93
CA ALA A 16 11.17 6.07 -2.33
C ALA A 16 11.00 4.87 -3.26
N LEU A 17 10.36 3.81 -2.75
CA LEU A 17 9.98 2.66 -3.57
C LEU A 17 8.82 3.10 -4.47
N PHE A 18 9.16 3.47 -5.69
CA PHE A 18 8.14 3.72 -6.70
C PHE A 18 7.63 2.37 -7.23
N PRO A 19 6.33 2.09 -7.07
CA PRO A 19 5.73 0.85 -7.55
C PRO A 19 5.89 0.77 -9.07
N SER A 20 6.40 -0.37 -9.53
CA SER A 20 6.55 -0.63 -10.96
C SER A 20 5.19 -0.71 -11.65
N ARG A 21 5.19 -0.70 -12.98
CA ARG A 21 3.97 -0.93 -13.78
C ARG A 21 3.35 -2.30 -13.47
N LEU A 22 4.17 -3.29 -13.15
CA LEU A 22 3.72 -4.64 -12.78
C LEU A 22 3.04 -4.62 -11.41
N ASP A 23 3.61 -3.94 -10.42
CA ASP A 23 3.01 -3.84 -9.08
C ASP A 23 1.61 -3.21 -9.13
N LYS A 24 1.45 -2.16 -9.96
CA LYS A 24 0.14 -1.52 -10.18
C LYS A 24 -0.87 -2.44 -10.85
N ARG A 25 -0.42 -3.41 -11.66
CA ARG A 25 -1.28 -4.38 -12.33
C ARG A 25 -1.66 -5.53 -11.40
N ILE A 26 -0.69 -6.02 -10.62
CA ILE A 26 -0.87 -7.18 -9.73
C ILE A 26 -1.70 -6.80 -8.50
N TYR A 27 -1.41 -5.65 -7.88
CA TYR A 27 -2.11 -5.17 -6.69
C TYR A 27 -3.17 -4.13 -7.03
N ASN A 28 -3.93 -4.40 -8.10
CA ASN A 28 -5.02 -3.55 -8.48
C ASN A 28 -6.17 -3.69 -7.46
N ILE A 29 -6.79 -2.56 -7.17
CA ILE A 29 -7.97 -2.48 -6.32
C ILE A 29 -8.99 -1.59 -7.03
N ASP A 30 -10.23 -1.65 -6.56
CA ASP A 30 -11.30 -0.77 -7.05
C ASP A 30 -10.87 0.71 -7.05
N ALA A 31 -11.33 1.47 -8.05
CA ALA A 31 -10.91 2.85 -8.26
C ALA A 31 -11.29 3.78 -7.11
N GLU A 32 -12.48 3.60 -6.51
CA GLU A 32 -12.91 4.41 -5.36
C GLU A 32 -12.08 4.08 -4.11
N TYR A 33 -11.73 2.81 -3.93
CA TYR A 33 -10.83 2.41 -2.86
C TYR A 33 -9.40 2.91 -3.09
N ALA A 34 -8.92 2.88 -4.34
CA ALA A 34 -7.61 3.42 -4.71
C ALA A 34 -7.51 4.92 -4.44
N LYS A 35 -8.59 5.66 -4.69
CA LYS A 35 -8.70 7.10 -4.40
C LYS A 35 -8.61 7.38 -2.90
N LYS A 36 -9.25 6.57 -2.06
CA LYS A 36 -9.17 6.69 -0.59
C LYS A 36 -7.77 6.43 -0.03
N LEU A 37 -6.97 5.63 -0.72
CA LEU A 37 -5.58 5.34 -0.35
C LEU A 37 -4.56 6.32 -0.97
N ALA A 38 -5.00 7.26 -1.81
CA ALA A 38 -4.11 8.29 -2.32
C ALA A 38 -3.61 9.18 -1.19
N ILE A 39 -2.44 9.81 -1.38
CA ILE A 39 -1.93 10.79 -0.41
C ILE A 39 -2.94 11.96 -0.38
N PRO A 40 -3.50 12.31 0.79
CA PRO A 40 -4.42 13.43 0.90
C PRO A 40 -3.71 14.72 0.54
N CYS A 41 -4.37 15.56 -0.25
CA CYS A 41 -3.93 16.92 -0.52
C CYS A 41 -4.62 17.86 0.48
N VAL A 42 -3.91 18.89 0.92
CA VAL A 42 -4.53 19.94 1.74
C VAL A 42 -5.47 20.74 0.84
N ASP A 43 -6.71 20.93 1.28
CA ASP A 43 -7.69 21.68 0.49
C ASP A 43 -7.24 23.13 0.28
N GLU A 44 -7.46 23.64 -0.93
CA GLU A 44 -7.04 25.00 -1.33
C GLU A 44 -7.51 26.10 -0.35
N PRO A 45 -8.77 26.10 0.15
CA PRO A 45 -9.19 27.10 1.13
C PRO A 45 -8.46 27.00 2.47
N VAL A 46 -8.08 25.78 2.89
CA VAL A 46 -7.31 25.55 4.13
C VAL A 46 -5.88 26.03 3.94
N ALA A 47 -5.27 25.72 2.80
CA ALA A 47 -3.94 26.20 2.44
C ALA A 47 -3.91 27.74 2.37
N ALA A 48 -4.92 28.36 1.75
CA ALA A 48 -5.06 29.80 1.66
C ALA A 48 -5.29 30.47 3.02
N LEU A 49 -6.11 29.87 3.90
CA LEU A 49 -6.35 30.38 5.24
C LEU A 49 -5.06 30.41 6.08
N VAL A 50 -4.30 29.32 6.08
CA VAL A 50 -3.00 29.26 6.77
C VAL A 50 -2.03 30.31 6.22
N SER A 51 -1.99 30.49 4.90
CA SER A 51 -1.16 31.50 4.23
C SER A 51 -1.60 32.94 4.51
N GLN A 52 -2.84 33.19 4.92
CA GLN A 52 -3.39 34.53 5.17
C GLN A 52 -3.30 34.94 6.64
N THR A 53 -2.96 34.03 7.56
CA THR A 53 -2.69 34.37 8.96
C THR A 53 -1.45 35.25 9.02
N PRO A 54 -1.56 36.56 9.32
CA PRO A 54 -0.39 37.41 9.46
C PRO A 54 0.21 37.13 10.84
N SER A 55 1.07 36.12 10.91
CA SER A 55 2.06 36.04 11.97
C SER A 55 3.10 37.13 11.69
N SER A 56 3.51 37.79 12.77
CA SER A 56 4.29 39.01 12.77
C SER A 56 5.66 38.83 12.11
N ALA A 57 5.84 39.36 10.88
CA ALA A 57 7.04 40.01 10.36
C ALA A 57 8.44 39.38 10.64
N GLU A 58 8.57 38.06 10.83
CA GLU A 58 9.85 37.39 11.01
C GLU A 58 10.08 36.35 9.89
N PRO A 59 11.30 36.26 9.31
CA PRO A 59 11.64 35.32 8.25
C PRO A 59 11.60 33.82 8.67
N GLU A 60 11.16 33.52 9.89
CA GLU A 60 10.98 32.15 10.42
C GLU A 60 9.78 31.39 9.82
N GLU A 61 8.90 32.04 9.06
CA GLU A 61 7.63 31.47 8.57
C GLU A 61 7.76 30.62 7.28
N ALA A 62 8.92 30.60 6.63
CA ALA A 62 9.19 29.55 5.65
C ALA A 62 9.29 28.23 6.40
N LEU A 63 8.37 27.26 6.13
CA LEU A 63 8.35 25.92 6.75
C LEU A 63 9.75 25.51 7.13
N LYS A 64 10.01 25.39 8.44
CA LYS A 64 11.35 25.05 8.92
C LYS A 64 11.80 23.81 8.14
N PRO A 65 13.07 23.71 7.71
CA PRO A 65 13.51 22.57 6.90
C PRO A 65 13.19 21.22 7.57
N GLU A 66 13.10 21.22 8.91
CA GLU A 66 12.53 20.18 9.78
C GLU A 66 11.08 19.80 9.41
N ASP A 67 10.15 20.76 9.38
CA ASP A 67 8.72 20.55 9.10
C ASP A 67 8.51 19.97 7.71
N LYS A 68 9.24 20.49 6.71
CA LYS A 68 9.20 19.96 5.34
C LYS A 68 9.73 18.53 5.27
N ARG A 69 10.77 18.19 6.06
CA ARG A 69 11.28 16.81 6.16
C ARG A 69 10.27 15.88 6.82
N LEU A 70 9.62 16.32 7.88
CA LEU A 70 8.58 15.57 8.58
C LEU A 70 7.38 15.30 7.66
N GLU A 71 6.90 16.32 6.96
CA GLU A 71 5.81 16.17 5.99
C GLU A 71 6.16 15.14 4.90
N MET A 72 7.37 15.21 4.34
CA MET A 72 7.83 14.21 3.38
C MET A 72 7.91 12.80 3.97
N ALA A 73 8.34 12.65 5.23
CA ALA A 73 8.38 11.36 5.91
C ALA A 73 6.97 10.77 6.08
N LEU A 74 6.00 11.60 6.51
CA LEU A 74 4.60 11.21 6.66
C LEU A 74 3.97 10.78 5.32
N ARG A 75 4.22 11.55 4.24
CA ARG A 75 3.75 11.18 2.89
C ARG A 75 4.30 9.83 2.42
N ARG A 76 5.58 9.54 2.69
CA ARG A 76 6.20 8.25 2.36
C ARG A 76 5.62 7.10 3.18
N ALA A 77 5.41 7.31 4.48
CA ALA A 77 4.79 6.32 5.36
C ALA A 77 3.37 5.99 4.88
N HIS A 78 2.54 6.99 4.61
CA HIS A 78 1.19 6.80 4.05
C HIS A 78 1.21 6.02 2.74
N GLN A 79 2.16 6.34 1.85
CA GLN A 79 2.31 5.61 0.58
C GLN A 79 2.69 4.13 0.81
N ALA A 80 3.60 3.85 1.75
CA ALA A 80 3.99 2.49 2.10
C ALA A 80 2.81 1.70 2.66
N ASP A 81 2.04 2.30 3.58
CA ASP A 81 0.84 1.69 4.17
C ASP A 81 -0.24 1.43 3.10
N ALA A 82 -0.46 2.37 2.19
CA ALA A 82 -1.37 2.20 1.06
C ALA A 82 -0.98 0.99 0.18
N TRP A 83 0.31 0.76 -0.04
CA TRP A 83 0.79 -0.42 -0.77
C TRP A 83 0.64 -1.71 0.02
N ALA A 84 0.89 -1.69 1.33
CA ALA A 84 0.65 -2.84 2.20
C ALA A 84 -0.84 -3.23 2.22
N ILE A 85 -1.75 -2.25 2.23
CA ILE A 85 -3.20 -2.48 2.14
C ILE A 85 -3.57 -3.10 0.78
N ARG A 86 -3.03 -2.61 -0.33
CA ARG A 86 -3.27 -3.18 -1.66
C ARG A 86 -2.77 -4.62 -1.76
N ALA A 87 -1.55 -4.87 -1.29
CA ALA A 87 -0.94 -6.20 -1.30
C ALA A 87 -1.74 -7.19 -0.44
N SER A 88 -2.11 -6.81 0.79
CA SER A 88 -2.89 -7.66 1.68
C SER A 88 -4.30 -7.93 1.16
N THR A 89 -4.97 -6.93 0.58
CA THR A 89 -6.29 -7.09 -0.05
C THR A 89 -6.22 -8.09 -1.21
N THR A 90 -5.22 -7.95 -2.08
CA THR A 90 -5.00 -8.82 -3.22
C THR A 90 -4.68 -10.25 -2.77
N ALA A 91 -3.77 -10.42 -1.81
CA ALA A 91 -3.44 -11.72 -1.25
C ALA A 91 -4.66 -12.40 -0.61
N SER A 92 -5.48 -11.63 0.12
CA SER A 92 -6.72 -12.11 0.73
C SER A 92 -7.74 -12.57 -0.32
N PHE A 93 -7.86 -11.83 -1.43
CA PHE A 93 -8.71 -12.24 -2.56
C PHE A 93 -8.23 -13.56 -3.17
N PHE A 94 -6.94 -13.66 -3.50
CA PHE A 94 -6.38 -14.88 -4.07
C PHE A 94 -6.51 -16.07 -3.13
N ALA A 95 -6.21 -15.91 -1.83
CA ALA A 95 -6.36 -16.99 -0.86
C ALA A 95 -7.80 -17.55 -0.81
N ARG A 96 -8.81 -16.66 -0.79
CA ARG A 96 -10.22 -17.07 -0.81
C ARG A 96 -10.63 -17.71 -2.13
N ALA A 97 -10.18 -17.15 -3.26
CA ALA A 97 -10.48 -17.68 -4.59
C ALA A 97 -9.86 -19.07 -4.79
N SER A 98 -8.59 -19.24 -4.43
CA SER A 98 -7.88 -20.52 -4.46
C SER A 98 -8.56 -21.55 -3.57
N LEU A 99 -8.98 -21.19 -2.35
CA LEU A 99 -9.68 -22.10 -1.46
C LEU A 99 -11.02 -22.55 -2.04
N ARG A 100 -11.82 -21.63 -2.57
CA ARG A 100 -13.09 -21.98 -3.24
C ARG A 100 -12.88 -22.89 -4.44
N TRP A 101 -11.86 -22.60 -5.24
CA TRP A 101 -11.50 -23.42 -6.39
C TRP A 101 -11.06 -24.83 -5.94
N LEU A 102 -10.27 -24.93 -4.87
CA LEU A 102 -9.84 -26.19 -4.29
C LEU A 102 -11.03 -27.05 -3.82
N CYS A 103 -11.98 -26.45 -3.08
CA CYS A 103 -13.20 -27.14 -2.66
C CYS A 103 -14.01 -27.64 -3.86
N HIS A 104 -14.17 -26.79 -4.88
CA HIS A 104 -14.90 -27.15 -6.09
C HIS A 104 -14.23 -28.28 -6.89
N LEU A 105 -12.90 -28.28 -6.96
CA LEU A 105 -12.15 -29.39 -7.56
C LEU A 105 -12.41 -30.70 -6.82
N GLY A 106 -12.43 -30.67 -5.48
CA GLY A 106 -12.77 -31.83 -4.66
C GLY A 106 -14.16 -32.41 -4.96
N GLU A 107 -15.13 -31.58 -5.34
CA GLU A 107 -16.48 -32.02 -5.71
C GLU A 107 -16.56 -32.62 -7.12
N ILE A 108 -15.78 -32.11 -8.08
CA ILE A 108 -15.82 -32.55 -9.48
C ILE A 108 -14.96 -33.80 -9.73
N ILE A 109 -13.86 -33.96 -8.99
CA ILE A 109 -12.94 -35.08 -9.19
C ILE A 109 -13.65 -36.38 -8.84
N PRO A 110 -13.67 -37.37 -9.76
CA PRO A 110 -14.28 -38.66 -9.48
C PRO A 110 -13.73 -39.30 -8.21
N PRO A 111 -14.57 -39.94 -7.37
CA PRO A 111 -14.13 -40.52 -6.10
C PRO A 111 -13.06 -41.61 -6.27
N ASP A 112 -13.04 -42.28 -7.42
CA ASP A 112 -12.08 -43.34 -7.73
C ASP A 112 -10.67 -42.81 -8.04
N ASN A 113 -10.52 -41.50 -8.28
CA ASN A 113 -9.23 -40.87 -8.51
C ASN A 113 -8.52 -40.55 -7.20
N LEU A 114 -8.12 -41.60 -6.49
CA LEU A 114 -7.46 -41.52 -5.17
C LEU A 114 -6.20 -40.63 -5.18
N ARG A 115 -5.44 -40.62 -6.27
CA ARG A 115 -4.23 -39.77 -6.39
C ARG A 115 -4.59 -38.29 -6.39
N ALA A 116 -5.60 -37.89 -7.17
CA ALA A 116 -6.01 -36.49 -7.23
C ALA A 116 -6.52 -35.99 -5.87
N HIS A 117 -7.28 -36.83 -5.15
CA HIS A 117 -7.73 -36.50 -3.78
C HIS A 117 -6.58 -36.42 -2.77
N GLN A 118 -5.52 -37.22 -2.93
CA GLN A 118 -4.31 -37.13 -2.11
C GLN A 118 -3.51 -35.86 -2.38
N ASP A 119 -3.41 -35.43 -3.65
CA ASP A 119 -2.71 -34.20 -4.03
C ASP A 119 -3.45 -32.92 -3.57
N LEU A 120 -4.73 -33.05 -3.21
CA LEU A 120 -5.62 -31.99 -2.73
C LEU A 120 -5.61 -31.83 -1.18
N ALA A 121 -5.15 -32.85 -0.44
CA ALA A 121 -5.16 -32.92 1.03
C ALA A 121 -3.86 -32.40 1.65
#